data_AF-A0A257JN42-F1
#
_entry.id   AF-A0A257JN42-F1
#
_cell.length_a   1.000
_cell.length_b   1.000
_cell.length_c   1.000
_cell.angle_alpha   90.00
_cell.angle_beta   90.00
_cell.angle_gamma   90.00
#
_symmetry.space_group_name_H-M   'P 1'
#
loop_
_entity.id
_entity.type
_entity.pdbx_description
1 polymer ?
#
loop_
_entity_poly.entity_id
_entity_poly.type
_entity_poly.pdbx_seq_one_letter_code
_entity_poly.pdbx_strand_id
1 'polypeptide(L)'
;MPPQRSSKSQTAEDVASLVVHFNGCPMTNSINFRPHPGVDLVQTSAPMLRAFQTIAAYQVEHSEIRLTKSGAWNRHCIDWVVRRMNFPNWTAEKLYSVNKVLDEYDVPPLEYLRVLLTSLRLGRKMGGGWRLTKPGMTLVADPEAAFATIAPAFLFRFDHSEGMRTGEAPGGDWELWLQAINRMPQDGFTLPELANFLYGPSADGGWRGPAGGLFSAVAMPLEWVGLLIRTGGGGIEEMLWRRSPLWAAGLDFQHRTIATNVVTFPSRG
;
A
#
# COMPACT_ATOMS: atom_id res chain seq x y z
N MET A 1 19.15 -0.97 13.50
CA MET A 1 18.45 -1.55 14.68
C MET A 1 17.02 -1.01 14.69
N PRO A 2 15.98 -1.83 14.53
CA PRO A 2 14.63 -1.35 14.82
C PRO A 2 14.48 -1.25 16.35
N PRO A 3 14.04 -0.12 16.92
CA PRO A 3 13.77 -0.02 18.34
C PRO A 3 12.53 -0.87 18.67
N GLN A 4 12.63 -1.63 19.76
CA GLN A 4 11.54 -2.41 20.36
C GLN A 4 10.31 -1.51 20.59
N ARG A 5 9.15 -1.91 20.07
CA ARG A 5 7.86 -1.31 20.44
C ARG A 5 7.57 -1.68 21.89
N SER A 6 7.46 -0.67 22.75
CA SER A 6 6.73 -0.77 24.01
C SER A 6 5.27 -1.04 23.70
N SER A 7 4.73 -2.15 24.19
CA SER A 7 3.34 -2.56 24.01
C SER A 7 2.41 -1.63 24.78
N LYS A 8 1.97 -0.54 24.16
CA LYS A 8 0.75 0.16 24.59
C LYS A 8 -0.37 -0.24 23.65
N SER A 9 -1.46 -0.72 24.24
CA SER A 9 -2.68 -1.16 23.57
C SER A 9 -3.24 -0.05 22.69
N GLN A 10 -3.12 -0.18 21.37
CA GLN A 10 -3.88 0.64 20.42
C GLN A 10 -5.36 0.24 20.52
N THR A 11 -6.23 1.23 20.70
CA THR A 11 -7.67 1.06 20.93
C THR A 11 -8.42 1.05 19.59
N ALA A 12 -9.69 0.63 19.60
CA ALA A 12 -10.54 0.57 18.40
C ALA A 12 -10.78 1.94 17.71
N GLU A 13 -10.50 3.06 18.40
CA GLU A 13 -10.56 4.41 17.84
C GLU A 13 -9.42 4.69 16.85
N ASP A 14 -8.22 4.18 17.08
CA ASP A 14 -7.06 4.34 16.17
C ASP A 14 -7.32 3.66 14.81
N VAL A 15 -8.02 2.52 14.83
CA VAL A 15 -8.40 1.77 13.60
C VAL A 15 -9.41 2.54 12.74
N ALA A 16 -10.24 3.38 13.36
CA ALA A 16 -11.18 4.25 12.65
C ALA A 16 -10.47 5.49 12.06
N SER A 17 -9.36 5.94 12.65
CA SER A 17 -8.50 7.03 12.13
C SER A 17 -7.83 6.64 10.80
N LEU A 18 -7.39 5.39 10.68
CA LEU A 18 -6.75 4.83 9.48
C LEU A 18 -7.64 4.83 8.22
N VAL A 19 -8.97 4.88 8.40
CA VAL A 19 -9.96 4.80 7.31
C VAL A 19 -10.77 6.09 7.28
N VAL A 20 -10.49 6.94 6.29
CA VAL A 20 -11.27 8.16 6.07
C VAL A 20 -12.69 7.76 5.63
N HIS A 21 -13.72 8.17 6.39
CA HIS A 21 -15.12 7.91 6.06
C HIS A 21 -15.52 8.69 4.80
N PHE A 22 -15.92 8.02 3.70
CA PHE A 22 -16.62 8.70 2.60
C PHE A 22 -17.64 7.82 1.86
N ASN A 23 -18.80 8.44 1.60
CA ASN A 23 -19.72 8.11 0.51
C ASN A 23 -19.12 8.65 -0.79
N GLY A 24 -18.81 7.77 -1.74
CA GLY A 24 -18.33 8.12 -3.09
C GLY A 24 -16.85 8.54 -3.11
N CYS A 25 -15.98 7.64 -3.57
CA CYS A 25 -14.58 7.98 -3.86
C CYS A 25 -14.53 8.47 -5.32
N PRO A 26 -14.10 9.70 -5.63
CA PRO A 26 -13.66 10.01 -6.96
C PRO A 26 -12.27 9.37 -7.13
N MET A 27 -12.14 8.56 -8.18
CA MET A 27 -10.85 8.34 -8.83
C MET A 27 -10.18 9.70 -8.99
N THR A 28 -8.85 9.81 -8.82
CA THR A 28 -8.16 11.02 -9.28
C THR A 28 -8.57 11.25 -10.73
N ASN A 29 -9.16 12.41 -11.05
CA ASN A 29 -9.82 12.62 -12.35
C ASN A 29 -8.90 12.32 -13.56
N SER A 30 -7.58 12.31 -13.36
CA SER A 30 -6.58 12.06 -14.41
C SER A 30 -5.91 10.67 -14.37
N ILE A 31 -6.19 9.79 -13.40
CA ILE A 31 -5.55 8.45 -13.29
C ILE A 31 -6.58 7.39 -12.92
N ASN A 32 -6.69 6.36 -13.75
CA ASN A 32 -7.62 5.24 -13.55
C ASN A 32 -6.88 3.91 -13.38
N PHE A 33 -7.45 3.03 -12.57
CA PHE A 33 -7.03 1.63 -12.51
C PHE A 33 -7.72 0.84 -13.62
N ARG A 34 -6.95 0.10 -14.41
CA ARG A 34 -7.48 -0.80 -15.42
C ARG A 34 -8.06 -2.05 -14.75
N PRO A 35 -9.26 -2.50 -15.17
CA PRO A 35 -9.90 -3.66 -14.56
C PRO A 35 -9.21 -5.00 -14.87
N HIS A 36 -8.48 -5.09 -15.99
CA HIS A 36 -7.85 -6.32 -16.46
C HIS A 36 -6.36 -6.09 -16.80
N PRO A 37 -5.49 -5.95 -15.79
CA PRO A 37 -4.05 -5.73 -15.99
C PRO A 37 -3.25 -7.01 -16.33
N GLY A 38 -3.89 -8.18 -16.36
CA GLY A 38 -3.29 -9.49 -16.58
C GLY A 38 -3.15 -10.30 -15.29
N VAL A 39 -3.82 -11.46 -15.22
CA VAL A 39 -3.81 -12.38 -14.07
C VAL A 39 -2.40 -12.72 -13.59
N ASP A 40 -1.51 -13.15 -14.50
CA ASP A 40 -0.15 -13.58 -14.16
C ASP A 40 0.69 -12.43 -13.59
N LEU A 41 0.56 -11.23 -14.18
CA LEU A 41 1.24 -10.03 -13.69
C LEU A 41 0.79 -9.67 -12.28
N VAL A 42 -0.51 -9.70 -12.04
CA VAL A 42 -1.07 -9.38 -10.72
C VAL A 42 -0.60 -10.39 -9.66
N GLN A 43 -0.71 -11.69 -9.94
CA GLN A 43 -0.32 -12.74 -8.99
C GLN A 43 1.18 -12.67 -8.63
N THR A 44 2.03 -12.44 -9.63
CA THR A 44 3.48 -12.35 -9.42
C THR A 44 3.88 -11.05 -8.72
N SER A 45 3.21 -9.94 -9.02
CA SER A 45 3.71 -8.61 -8.66
C SER A 45 3.05 -7.99 -7.42
N ALA A 46 1.85 -8.41 -6.98
CA ALA A 46 1.08 -7.74 -5.92
C ALA A 46 1.09 -8.48 -4.55
N PRO A 47 2.00 -8.12 -3.62
CA PRO A 47 2.06 -8.71 -2.27
C PRO A 47 0.75 -8.68 -1.47
N MET A 48 0.00 -7.58 -1.54
CA MET A 48 -1.27 -7.44 -0.82
C MET A 48 -2.32 -8.44 -1.31
N LEU A 49 -2.35 -8.73 -2.61
CA LEU A 49 -3.23 -9.76 -3.13
C LEU A 49 -2.82 -11.14 -2.64
N ARG A 50 -1.52 -11.46 -2.67
CA ARG A 50 -1.03 -12.75 -2.15
C ARG A 50 -1.37 -12.93 -0.67
N ALA A 51 -1.23 -11.88 0.13
CA ALA A 51 -1.63 -11.89 1.54
C ALA A 51 -3.15 -12.12 1.70
N PHE A 52 -3.98 -11.46 0.89
CA PHE A 52 -5.43 -11.66 0.86
C PHE A 52 -5.82 -13.12 0.53
N GLN A 53 -5.22 -13.68 -0.52
CA GLN A 53 -5.45 -15.09 -0.91
C GLN A 53 -4.95 -16.06 0.16
N THR A 54 -3.83 -15.76 0.81
CA THR A 54 -3.28 -16.56 1.92
C THR A 54 -4.23 -16.55 3.12
N ILE A 55 -4.81 -15.40 3.46
CA ILE A 55 -5.83 -15.29 4.51
C ILE A 55 -7.09 -16.11 4.18
N ALA A 56 -7.52 -16.09 2.92
CA ALA A 56 -8.63 -16.90 2.47
C ALA A 56 -8.35 -18.41 2.59
N ALA A 57 -7.15 -18.83 2.20
CA ALA A 57 -6.70 -20.22 2.37
C ALA A 57 -6.69 -20.64 3.85
N TYR A 58 -6.19 -19.79 4.74
CA TYR A 58 -6.23 -20.03 6.20
C TYR A 58 -7.68 -20.24 6.68
N GLN A 59 -8.62 -19.39 6.24
CA GLN A 59 -10.01 -19.53 6.62
C GLN A 59 -10.64 -20.84 6.09
N VAL A 60 -10.30 -21.26 4.88
CA VAL A 60 -10.79 -22.54 4.34
C VAL A 60 -10.27 -23.71 5.18
N GLU A 61 -9.01 -23.66 5.61
CA GLU A 61 -8.39 -24.73 6.41
C GLU A 61 -8.89 -24.74 7.87
N HIS A 62 -9.12 -23.57 8.47
CA HIS A 62 -9.38 -23.44 9.91
C HIS A 62 -10.79 -22.94 10.27
N SER A 63 -11.68 -22.80 9.28
CA SER A 63 -13.08 -22.34 9.37
C SER A 63 -13.29 -20.89 9.83
N GLU A 64 -12.46 -20.35 10.74
CA GLU A 64 -12.49 -18.96 11.15
C GLU A 64 -11.12 -18.45 11.63
N ILE A 65 -10.95 -17.14 11.58
CA ILE A 65 -9.77 -16.47 12.14
C ILE A 65 -10.16 -15.94 13.52
N ARG A 66 -9.57 -16.50 14.58
CA ARG A 66 -9.84 -16.05 15.94
C ARG A 66 -9.28 -14.64 16.17
N LEU A 67 -10.00 -13.83 16.93
CA LEU A 67 -9.57 -12.49 17.33
C LEU A 67 -9.00 -12.48 18.74
N THR A 68 -8.05 -11.58 18.98
CA THR A 68 -7.62 -11.21 20.33
C THR A 68 -8.67 -10.31 21.00
N LYS A 69 -8.48 -9.99 22.29
CA LYS A 69 -9.34 -9.04 23.01
C LYS A 69 -9.36 -7.65 22.35
N SER A 70 -8.27 -7.22 21.73
CA SER A 70 -8.17 -5.94 21.01
C SER A 70 -8.76 -5.99 19.61
N GLY A 71 -9.26 -7.15 19.15
CA GLY A 71 -9.81 -7.31 17.80
C GLY A 71 -8.76 -7.56 16.71
N ALA A 72 -7.52 -7.85 17.08
CA ALA A 72 -6.46 -8.25 16.16
C ALA A 72 -6.59 -9.72 15.75
N TRP A 73 -6.11 -10.10 14.56
CA TRP A 73 -5.99 -11.53 14.21
C TRP A 73 -5.02 -12.23 15.18
N ASN A 74 -5.37 -13.44 15.60
CA ASN A 74 -4.54 -14.16 16.57
C ASN A 74 -3.18 -14.59 15.98
N ARG A 75 -2.18 -14.75 16.86
CA ARG A 75 -0.83 -15.18 16.50
C ARG A 75 -0.74 -16.46 15.66
N HIS A 76 -1.69 -17.38 15.79
CA HIS A 76 -1.69 -18.62 15.01
C HIS A 76 -2.02 -18.36 13.53
N CYS A 77 -2.95 -17.46 13.26
CA CYS A 77 -3.21 -16.98 11.90
C CYS A 77 -1.98 -16.22 11.37
N ILE A 78 -1.43 -15.31 12.16
CA ILE A 78 -0.27 -14.50 11.77
C ILE A 78 0.93 -15.37 11.40
N ASP A 79 1.31 -16.32 12.27
CA ASP A 79 2.41 -17.25 11.99
C ASP A 79 2.18 -18.04 10.70
N TRP A 80 0.97 -18.57 10.50
CA TRP A 80 0.64 -19.37 9.33
C TRP A 80 0.73 -18.55 8.03
N VAL A 81 0.23 -17.31 8.05
CA VAL A 81 0.20 -16.42 6.89
C VAL A 81 1.59 -15.90 6.55
N VAL A 82 2.35 -15.45 7.55
CA VAL A 82 3.72 -14.91 7.38
C VAL A 82 4.65 -15.92 6.70
N ARG A 83 4.50 -17.21 7.03
CA ARG A 83 5.28 -18.30 6.42
C ARG A 83 4.97 -18.54 4.94
N ARG A 84 3.87 -17.99 4.40
CA ARG A 84 3.35 -18.31 3.06
C ARG A 84 3.23 -17.09 2.14
N MET A 85 2.91 -15.91 2.68
CA MET A 85 2.63 -14.73 1.85
C MET A 85 3.85 -14.16 1.12
N ASN A 86 5.06 -14.42 1.65
CA ASN A 86 6.33 -13.87 1.16
C ASN A 86 6.24 -12.35 0.86
N PHE A 87 5.91 -11.58 1.90
CA PHE A 87 5.66 -10.14 1.78
C PHE A 87 6.99 -9.35 1.85
N PRO A 88 7.24 -8.37 0.96
CA PRO A 88 8.47 -7.58 0.97
C PRO A 88 8.73 -6.94 2.33
N ASN A 89 9.94 -7.07 2.89
CA ASN A 89 10.33 -6.65 4.25
C ASN A 89 9.66 -7.35 5.44
N TRP A 90 8.62 -8.14 5.23
CA TRP A 90 7.89 -8.89 6.26
C TRP A 90 7.90 -10.39 5.96
N THR A 91 9.09 -10.90 5.61
CA THR A 91 9.30 -12.35 5.43
C THR A 91 9.41 -13.04 6.78
N ALA A 92 9.06 -14.33 6.82
CA ALA A 92 9.22 -15.14 8.04
C ALA A 92 10.65 -15.10 8.57
N GLU A 93 11.65 -15.23 7.69
CA GLU A 93 13.07 -15.16 8.07
C GLU A 93 13.41 -13.85 8.81
N LYS A 94 13.00 -12.71 8.25
CA LYS A 94 13.29 -11.39 8.82
C LYS A 94 12.51 -11.11 10.10
N LEU A 95 11.26 -11.57 10.18
CA LEU A 95 10.42 -11.36 11.36
C LEU A 95 10.88 -12.24 12.54
N TYR A 96 11.22 -13.50 12.27
CA TYR A 96 11.68 -14.43 13.30
C TYR A 96 13.14 -14.23 13.73
N SER A 97 13.94 -13.46 12.98
CA SER A 97 15.29 -13.08 13.44
C SER A 97 15.26 -12.12 14.64
N VAL A 98 14.15 -11.40 14.86
CA VAL A 98 13.99 -10.43 15.94
C VAL A 98 12.94 -10.83 16.97
N ASN A 99 11.90 -11.58 16.56
CA ASN A 99 10.77 -11.95 17.41
C ASN A 99 10.68 -13.47 17.59
N LYS A 100 10.45 -13.95 18.81
CA LYS A 100 10.20 -15.39 19.08
C LYS A 100 8.78 -15.82 18.73
N VAL A 101 7.83 -14.90 18.88
CA VAL A 101 6.40 -15.08 18.61
C VAL A 101 5.94 -13.83 17.90
N LEU A 102 5.11 -13.97 16.87
CA LEU A 102 4.56 -12.85 16.11
C LEU A 102 3.10 -12.60 16.50
N ASP A 103 2.77 -11.35 16.77
CA ASP A 103 1.42 -10.84 16.81
C ASP A 103 1.14 -9.97 15.57
N GLU A 104 -0.12 -9.60 15.33
CA GLU A 104 -0.51 -8.84 14.13
C GLU A 104 0.22 -7.49 14.02
N TYR A 105 0.44 -6.82 15.15
CA TYR A 105 1.14 -5.53 15.21
C TYR A 105 2.63 -5.61 14.82
N ASP A 106 3.22 -6.81 14.82
CA ASP A 106 4.58 -7.04 14.30
C ASP A 106 4.59 -7.10 12.76
N VAL A 107 3.41 -7.25 12.15
CA VAL A 107 3.22 -7.41 10.71
C VAL A 107 2.22 -6.37 10.19
N PRO A 108 2.57 -5.07 10.19
CA PRO A 108 1.70 -3.99 9.72
C PRO A 108 0.94 -4.28 8.42
N PRO A 109 1.52 -4.88 7.36
CA PRO A 109 0.75 -5.20 6.17
C PRO A 109 -0.52 -6.03 6.41
N LEU A 110 -0.49 -6.97 7.37
CA LEU A 110 -1.65 -7.80 7.72
C LEU A 110 -2.68 -7.02 8.53
N GLU A 111 -2.24 -6.12 9.40
CA GLU A 111 -3.13 -5.18 10.10
C GLU A 111 -3.89 -4.30 9.10
N TYR A 112 -3.16 -3.62 8.20
CA TYR A 112 -3.76 -2.79 7.15
C TYR A 112 -4.74 -3.61 6.29
N LEU A 113 -4.38 -4.84 5.94
CA LEU A 113 -5.24 -5.72 5.17
C LEU A 113 -6.53 -6.07 5.92
N ARG A 114 -6.46 -6.43 7.21
CA ARG A 114 -7.66 -6.71 8.02
C ARG A 114 -8.60 -5.51 8.06
N VAL A 115 -8.05 -4.33 8.32
CA VAL A 115 -8.80 -3.07 8.39
C VAL A 115 -9.45 -2.77 7.04
N LEU A 116 -8.71 -2.90 5.94
CA LEU A 116 -9.17 -2.68 4.57
C LEU A 116 -10.31 -3.63 4.21
N LEU A 117 -10.14 -4.94 4.43
CA LEU A 117 -11.16 -5.93 4.10
C LEU A 117 -12.43 -5.73 4.93
N THR A 118 -12.29 -5.29 6.18
CA THR A 118 -13.44 -4.97 7.04
C THR A 118 -14.17 -3.72 6.54
N SER A 119 -13.45 -2.65 6.17
CA SER A 119 -14.06 -1.41 5.67
C SER A 119 -14.73 -1.59 4.31
N LEU A 120 -14.20 -2.48 3.47
CA LEU A 120 -14.80 -2.90 2.19
C LEU A 120 -15.95 -3.91 2.35
N ARG A 121 -16.26 -4.35 3.58
CA ARG A 121 -17.25 -5.41 3.86
C ARG A 121 -16.92 -6.76 3.18
N LEU A 122 -15.66 -6.95 2.79
CA LEU A 122 -15.12 -8.21 2.25
C LEU A 122 -14.77 -9.18 3.37
N GLY A 123 -14.58 -8.67 4.59
CA GLY A 123 -14.53 -9.45 5.81
C GLY A 123 -15.31 -8.77 6.93
N ARG A 124 -15.58 -9.51 8.00
CA ARG A 124 -16.31 -9.00 9.16
C ARG A 124 -15.94 -9.76 10.42
N LYS A 125 -16.07 -9.07 11.55
CA LYS A 125 -16.15 -9.71 12.85
C LYS A 125 -17.46 -10.51 12.94
N MET A 126 -17.38 -11.73 13.43
CA MET A 126 -18.53 -12.59 13.72
C MET A 126 -18.29 -13.32 15.04
N GLY A 127 -19.00 -12.91 16.09
CA GLY A 127 -18.74 -13.39 17.45
C GLY A 127 -17.32 -13.02 17.92
N GLY A 128 -16.59 -14.02 18.43
CA GLY A 128 -15.19 -13.90 18.84
C GLY A 128 -14.17 -14.06 17.70
N GLY A 129 -14.63 -14.28 16.47
CA GLY A 129 -13.79 -14.47 15.30
C GLY A 129 -13.98 -13.40 14.23
N TRP A 130 -13.21 -13.55 13.17
CA TRP A 130 -13.26 -12.77 11.95
C TRP A 130 -13.33 -13.72 10.77
N ARG A 131 -14.09 -13.35 9.74
CA ARG A 131 -14.19 -14.13 8.52
C ARG A 131 -14.39 -13.26 7.29
N LEU A 132 -13.87 -13.72 6.17
CA LEU A 132 -14.26 -13.28 4.84
C LEU A 132 -15.74 -13.54 4.61
N THR A 133 -16.39 -12.55 4.02
CA THR A 133 -17.78 -12.64 3.59
C THR A 133 -17.87 -13.44 2.29
N LYS A 134 -19.09 -13.79 1.85
CA LYS A 134 -19.27 -14.43 0.54
C LYS A 134 -18.67 -13.59 -0.60
N PRO A 135 -18.92 -12.26 -0.70
CA PRO A 135 -18.23 -11.41 -1.66
C PRO A 135 -16.70 -11.44 -1.55
N GLY A 136 -16.16 -11.42 -0.32
CA GLY A 136 -14.72 -11.57 -0.11
C GLY A 136 -14.17 -12.88 -0.67
N MET A 137 -14.83 -14.00 -0.40
CA MET A 137 -14.44 -15.30 -0.93
C MET A 137 -14.57 -15.41 -2.44
N THR A 138 -15.60 -14.80 -3.04
CA THR A 138 -15.71 -14.72 -4.52
C THR A 138 -14.55 -13.94 -5.11
N LEU A 139 -14.19 -12.81 -4.49
CA LEU A 139 -13.11 -11.95 -4.98
C LEU A 139 -11.74 -12.65 -4.95
N VAL A 140 -11.48 -13.51 -3.96
CA VAL A 140 -10.24 -14.30 -3.88
C VAL A 140 -9.99 -15.14 -5.13
N ALA A 141 -11.06 -15.65 -5.76
CA ALA A 141 -11.00 -16.50 -6.94
C ALA A 141 -10.78 -15.71 -8.25
N ASP A 142 -10.84 -14.38 -8.21
CA ASP A 142 -10.64 -13.49 -9.36
C ASP A 142 -9.50 -12.50 -9.06
N PRO A 143 -8.24 -12.84 -9.39
CA PRO A 143 -7.07 -12.02 -9.08
C PRO A 143 -7.14 -10.59 -9.64
N GLU A 144 -7.67 -10.41 -10.84
CA GLU A 144 -7.75 -9.10 -11.49
C GLU A 144 -8.82 -8.23 -10.83
N ALA A 145 -10.02 -8.77 -10.59
CA ALA A 145 -11.04 -8.06 -9.85
C ALA A 145 -10.60 -7.74 -8.41
N ALA A 146 -9.89 -8.68 -7.76
CA ALA A 146 -9.32 -8.45 -6.44
C ALA A 146 -8.31 -7.31 -6.44
N PHE A 147 -7.39 -7.28 -7.41
CA PHE A 147 -6.46 -6.17 -7.56
C PHE A 147 -7.17 -4.85 -7.84
N ALA A 148 -8.09 -4.81 -8.80
CA ALA A 148 -8.85 -3.62 -9.17
C ALA A 148 -9.74 -3.10 -8.03
N THR A 149 -10.07 -3.94 -7.04
CA THR A 149 -10.81 -3.54 -5.84
C THR A 149 -9.88 -3.11 -4.70
N ILE A 150 -8.89 -3.93 -4.38
CA ILE A 150 -8.04 -3.79 -3.19
C ILE A 150 -6.99 -2.71 -3.39
N ALA A 151 -6.32 -2.65 -4.56
CA ALA A 151 -5.24 -1.71 -4.79
C ALA A 151 -5.70 -0.24 -4.70
N PRO A 152 -6.70 0.23 -5.45
CA PRO A 152 -7.14 1.62 -5.34
C PRO A 152 -7.73 1.93 -3.96
N ALA A 153 -8.45 0.99 -3.35
CA ALA A 153 -8.97 1.20 -2.00
C ALA A 153 -7.85 1.35 -0.97
N PHE A 154 -6.79 0.53 -1.07
CA PHE A 154 -5.64 0.63 -0.20
C PHE A 154 -4.88 1.93 -0.39
N LEU A 155 -4.60 2.34 -1.63
CA LEU A 155 -3.86 3.58 -1.88
C LEU A 155 -4.67 4.81 -1.45
N PHE A 156 -5.93 4.91 -1.89
CA PHE A 156 -6.67 6.17 -1.83
C PHE A 156 -7.58 6.32 -0.60
N ARG A 157 -7.87 5.24 0.13
CA ARG A 157 -8.79 5.30 1.30
C ARG A 157 -8.09 5.14 2.65
N PHE A 158 -6.81 4.80 2.65
CA PHE A 158 -5.99 4.80 3.85
C PHE A 158 -5.23 6.10 3.98
N ASP A 159 -5.21 6.62 5.20
CA ASP A 159 -4.22 7.62 5.55
C ASP A 159 -2.88 6.91 5.82
N HIS A 160 -1.97 6.98 4.85
CA HIS A 160 -0.63 6.42 4.98
C HIS A 160 0.32 7.34 5.78
N SER A 161 -0.14 8.50 6.23
CA SER A 161 0.65 9.42 7.07
C SER A 161 0.81 8.93 8.52
N GLU A 162 -0.02 8.02 9.01
CA GLU A 162 0.25 7.35 10.31
C GLU A 162 1.45 6.40 10.24
N GLY A 163 1.84 5.94 9.04
CA GLY A 163 3.07 5.16 8.81
C GLY A 163 4.37 5.93 9.00
N MET A 164 4.28 7.23 9.33
CA MET A 164 5.42 8.12 9.47
C MET A 164 6.20 7.85 10.75
N ARG A 165 7.21 6.98 10.62
CA ARG A 165 8.27 6.90 11.62
C ARG A 165 9.19 8.11 11.46
N THR A 166 8.85 9.20 12.15
CA THR A 166 9.75 10.31 12.51
C THR A 166 10.14 11.34 11.44
N GLY A 167 9.38 11.47 10.35
CA GLY A 167 9.56 12.49 9.29
C GLY A 167 8.29 13.30 9.02
N GLU A 168 8.41 14.35 8.20
CA GLU A 168 7.31 15.23 7.77
C GLU A 168 6.45 14.59 6.67
N ALA A 169 5.11 14.75 6.75
CA ALA A 169 4.13 14.36 5.72
C ALA A 169 4.61 14.81 4.33
N PRO A 170 4.71 13.92 3.32
CA PRO A 170 5.05 14.39 1.99
C PRO A 170 3.93 15.32 1.52
N GLY A 171 4.30 16.52 1.08
CA GLY A 171 3.33 17.44 0.51
C GLY A 171 2.70 16.87 -0.78
N GLY A 172 1.42 17.16 -1.00
CA GLY A 172 0.71 16.80 -2.21
C GLY A 172 -0.33 15.70 -2.03
N ASP A 173 -0.73 15.09 -3.14
CA ASP A 173 -1.74 14.05 -3.21
C ASP A 173 -1.29 12.92 -4.16
N TRP A 174 -2.10 11.86 -4.19
CA TRP A 174 -1.83 10.70 -5.05
C TRP A 174 -1.74 11.03 -6.53
N GLU A 175 -2.48 12.03 -7.03
CA GLU A 175 -2.40 12.42 -8.44
C GLU A 175 -1.02 12.99 -8.74
N LEU A 176 -0.56 13.92 -7.91
CA LEU A 176 0.78 14.51 -8.02
C LEU A 176 1.88 13.44 -7.93
N TRP A 177 1.81 12.57 -6.92
CA TRP A 177 2.85 11.57 -6.67
C TRP A 177 2.94 10.55 -7.80
N LEU A 178 1.80 10.01 -8.25
CA LEU A 178 1.79 9.05 -9.36
C LEU A 178 2.27 9.68 -10.66
N GLN A 179 1.89 10.93 -10.94
CA GLN A 179 2.38 11.67 -12.11
C GLN A 179 3.87 11.97 -12.07
N ALA A 180 4.43 12.25 -10.90
CA ALA A 180 5.86 12.45 -10.72
C ALA A 180 6.62 11.14 -10.96
N ILE A 181 6.20 10.05 -10.32
CA ILE A 181 6.78 8.72 -10.52
C ILE A 181 6.68 8.29 -11.98
N ASN A 182 5.60 8.63 -12.69
CA ASN A 182 5.46 8.32 -14.11
C ASN A 182 6.49 9.04 -15.01
N ARG A 183 7.10 10.14 -14.53
CA ARG A 183 8.15 10.90 -15.22
C ARG A 183 9.56 10.52 -14.79
N MET A 184 9.73 9.78 -13.69
CA MET A 184 11.04 9.33 -13.23
C MET A 184 11.67 8.33 -14.22
N PRO A 185 13.00 8.19 -14.26
CA PRO A 185 13.67 7.24 -15.15
C PRO A 185 13.15 5.80 -15.00
N GLN A 186 13.03 5.08 -16.12
CA GLN A 186 12.53 3.70 -16.14
C GLN A 186 13.53 2.72 -15.51
N ASP A 187 14.82 3.05 -15.59
CA ASP A 187 15.92 2.28 -15.02
C ASP A 187 16.08 2.46 -13.51
N GLY A 188 15.39 3.44 -12.92
CA GLY A 188 15.17 3.58 -11.50
C GLY A 188 15.42 4.97 -11.00
N PHE A 189 15.01 5.20 -9.76
CA PHE A 189 15.21 6.46 -9.06
C PHE A 189 15.32 6.25 -7.55
N THR A 190 15.93 7.19 -6.86
CA THR A 190 15.96 7.24 -5.40
C THR A 190 14.81 8.12 -4.88
N LEU A 191 14.39 7.92 -3.62
CA LEU A 191 13.37 8.80 -3.03
C LEU A 191 13.84 10.24 -2.83
N PRO A 192 15.13 10.52 -2.55
CA PRO A 192 15.69 11.87 -2.62
C PRO A 192 15.57 12.51 -4.01
N GLU A 193 15.82 11.77 -5.10
CA GLU A 193 15.59 12.28 -6.46
C GLU A 193 14.12 12.63 -6.71
N LEU A 194 13.19 11.75 -6.28
CA LEU A 194 11.75 12.03 -6.38
C LEU A 194 11.34 13.23 -5.52
N ALA A 195 11.87 13.35 -4.30
CA ALA A 195 11.62 14.48 -3.41
C ALA A 195 12.12 15.80 -4.03
N ASN A 196 13.32 15.80 -4.60
CA ASN A 196 13.87 16.96 -5.30
C ASN A 196 13.04 17.32 -6.54
N PHE A 197 12.54 16.34 -7.27
CA PHE A 197 11.66 16.56 -8.42
C PHE A 197 10.31 17.19 -8.01
N LEU A 198 9.76 16.77 -6.87
CA LEU A 198 8.46 17.25 -6.36
C LEU A 198 8.55 18.61 -5.66
N TYR A 199 9.59 18.82 -4.85
CA TYR A 199 9.64 19.91 -3.87
C TYR A 199 10.83 20.87 -4.07
N GLY A 200 11.73 20.55 -5.00
CA GLY A 200 12.93 21.32 -5.31
C GLY A 200 14.18 20.87 -4.54
N PRO A 201 15.36 21.44 -4.89
CA PRO A 201 16.68 20.94 -4.47
C PRO A 201 16.99 21.00 -2.97
N SER A 202 16.18 21.72 -2.19
CA SER A 202 16.36 21.89 -0.74
C SER A 202 15.57 20.87 0.09
N ALA A 203 14.97 19.86 -0.55
CA ALA A 203 14.23 18.78 0.09
C ALA A 203 15.16 17.76 0.78
N ASP A 204 16.14 18.26 1.54
CA ASP A 204 17.13 17.48 2.26
C ASP A 204 16.59 17.01 3.63
N GLY A 205 17.19 15.97 4.19
CA GLY A 205 16.82 15.42 5.51
C GLY A 205 16.72 13.90 5.57
N GLY A 206 17.04 13.19 4.47
CA GLY A 206 17.03 11.73 4.40
C GLY A 206 15.77 11.10 4.99
N TRP A 207 15.92 10.22 5.97
CA TRP A 207 14.80 9.55 6.65
C TRP A 207 13.85 10.48 7.43
N ARG A 208 14.30 11.68 7.82
CA ARG A 208 13.48 12.65 8.55
C ARG A 208 12.89 13.73 7.64
N GLY A 209 13.40 13.84 6.42
CA GLY A 209 12.93 14.80 5.42
C GLY A 209 11.82 14.23 4.51
N PRO A 210 11.49 14.96 3.43
CA PRO A 210 10.44 14.58 2.49
C PRO A 210 10.62 13.19 1.86
N ALA A 211 11.86 12.76 1.62
CA ALA A 211 12.16 11.42 1.11
C ALA A 211 11.68 10.32 2.07
N GLY A 212 11.93 10.46 3.38
CA GLY A 212 11.42 9.55 4.41
C GLY A 212 9.89 9.52 4.47
N GLY A 213 9.25 10.67 4.26
CA GLY A 213 7.79 10.73 4.13
C GLY A 213 7.26 9.98 2.91
N LEU A 214 7.86 10.21 1.74
CA LEU A 214 7.54 9.49 0.51
C LEU A 214 7.77 7.97 0.65
N PHE A 215 8.79 7.54 1.41
CA PHE A 215 9.05 6.13 1.66
C PHE A 215 7.84 5.44 2.29
N SER A 216 7.37 5.96 3.43
CA SER A 216 6.28 5.35 4.18
C SER A 216 4.93 5.56 3.53
N ALA A 217 4.65 6.77 3.04
CA ALA A 217 3.31 7.15 2.62
C ALA A 217 3.00 6.84 1.15
N VAL A 218 4.03 6.64 0.31
CA VAL A 218 3.86 6.51 -1.15
C VAL A 218 4.56 5.25 -1.68
N ALA A 219 5.88 5.16 -1.52
CA ALA A 219 6.67 4.13 -2.18
C ALA A 219 6.39 2.72 -1.63
N MET A 220 6.32 2.55 -0.30
CA MET A 220 5.93 1.28 0.31
C MET A 220 4.51 0.86 -0.09
N PRO A 221 3.46 1.70 0.04
CA PRO A 221 2.13 1.33 -0.42
C PRO A 221 2.09 0.89 -1.89
N LEU A 222 2.84 1.56 -2.77
CA LEU A 222 2.96 1.18 -4.18
C LEU A 222 3.71 -0.14 -4.39
N GLU A 223 4.74 -0.45 -3.60
CA GLU A 223 5.40 -1.78 -3.60
C GLU A 223 4.44 -2.87 -3.13
N TRP A 224 3.60 -2.59 -2.14
CA TRP A 224 2.69 -3.56 -1.56
C TRP A 224 1.56 -3.96 -2.51
N VAL A 225 1.08 -3.03 -3.34
CA VAL A 225 0.13 -3.33 -4.41
C VAL A 225 0.83 -3.78 -5.70
N GLY A 226 2.16 -3.77 -5.75
CA GLY A 226 2.93 -4.28 -6.88
C GLY A 226 3.17 -3.31 -8.03
N LEU A 227 2.93 -2.02 -7.82
CA LEU A 227 3.14 -0.97 -8.82
C LEU A 227 4.60 -0.47 -8.85
N LEU A 228 5.29 -0.54 -7.72
CA LEU A 228 6.74 -0.32 -7.64
C LEU A 228 7.49 -1.58 -7.24
N ILE A 229 8.72 -1.68 -7.71
CA ILE A 229 9.70 -2.69 -7.28
C ILE A 229 10.86 -1.93 -6.67
N ARG A 230 11.28 -2.38 -5.50
CA ARG A 230 12.48 -1.86 -4.85
C ARG A 230 13.66 -2.77 -5.12
N THR A 231 14.77 -2.16 -5.47
CA THR A 231 16.05 -2.80 -5.77
C THR A 231 17.18 -2.03 -5.09
N GLY A 232 18.32 -2.67 -4.88
CA GLY A 232 19.42 -2.08 -4.12
C GLY A 232 19.30 -2.30 -2.62
N GLY A 233 20.45 -2.33 -1.94
CA GLY A 233 20.55 -2.35 -0.49
C GLY A 233 20.87 -0.97 0.07
N GLY A 234 20.92 -0.85 1.40
CA GLY A 234 21.42 0.37 2.05
C GLY A 234 20.36 1.35 2.53
N GLY A 235 20.79 2.59 2.72
CA GLY A 235 19.96 3.70 3.20
C GLY A 235 19.03 4.26 2.14
N ILE A 236 18.25 5.28 2.50
CA ILE A 236 17.27 5.90 1.59
C ILE A 236 17.90 6.53 0.34
N GLU A 237 19.18 6.92 0.42
CA GLU A 237 19.98 7.48 -0.68
C GLU A 237 20.39 6.45 -1.73
N GLU A 238 20.56 5.19 -1.35
CA GLU A 238 21.06 4.12 -2.22
C GLU A 238 19.93 3.21 -2.72
N MET A 239 18.77 3.32 -2.09
CA MET A 239 17.59 2.50 -2.37
C MET A 239 16.94 2.92 -3.69
N LEU A 240 16.96 2.03 -4.67
CA LEU A 240 16.40 2.27 -6.00
C LEU A 240 14.98 1.74 -6.11
N TRP A 241 14.11 2.55 -6.68
CA TRP A 241 12.72 2.23 -6.98
C TRP A 241 12.49 2.24 -8.48
N ARG A 242 11.72 1.28 -8.98
CA ARG A 242 11.40 1.13 -10.40
C ARG A 242 9.93 0.84 -10.56
N ARG A 243 9.33 1.39 -11.61
CA ARG A 243 7.96 1.03 -12.02
C ARG A 243 7.95 -0.43 -12.46
N SER A 244 7.02 -1.21 -11.90
CA SER A 244 6.85 -2.61 -12.29
C SER A 244 6.16 -2.73 -13.65
N PRO A 245 6.15 -3.92 -14.30
CA PRO A 245 5.29 -4.16 -15.45
C PRO A 245 3.81 -3.89 -15.18
N LEU A 246 3.36 -4.13 -13.93
CA LEU A 246 1.99 -3.86 -13.49
C LEU A 246 1.66 -2.35 -13.48
N TRP A 247 2.65 -1.46 -13.41
CA TRP A 247 2.43 -0.01 -13.57
C TRP A 247 1.79 0.32 -14.91
N ALA A 248 2.40 -0.13 -16.01
CA ALA A 248 1.93 0.16 -17.36
C ALA A 248 0.66 -0.63 -17.73
N ALA A 249 0.52 -1.83 -17.17
CA ALA A 249 -0.64 -2.68 -17.41
C ALA A 249 -1.87 -2.29 -16.57
N GLY A 250 -1.66 -1.77 -15.36
CA GLY A 250 -2.72 -1.51 -14.38
C GLY A 250 -3.11 -0.06 -14.21
N LEU A 251 -2.29 0.90 -14.65
CA LEU A 251 -2.63 2.33 -14.58
C LEU A 251 -2.86 2.91 -15.96
N ASP A 252 -3.84 3.81 -16.03
CA ASP A 252 -4.12 4.64 -17.18
C ASP A 252 -4.01 6.12 -16.80
N PHE A 253 -2.98 6.78 -17.33
CA PHE A 253 -2.75 8.22 -17.13
C PHE A 253 -3.46 8.98 -18.23
N GLN A 254 -4.58 9.63 -17.91
CA GLN A 254 -5.26 10.47 -18.87
C GLN A 254 -4.39 11.69 -19.19
N HIS A 255 -4.07 11.86 -20.46
CA HIS A 255 -3.52 13.12 -20.93
C HIS A 255 -4.59 14.20 -20.78
N ARG A 256 -4.38 15.17 -19.89
CA ARG A 256 -5.09 16.45 -20.04
C ARG A 256 -4.59 17.07 -21.34
N THR A 257 -5.38 16.94 -22.39
CA THR A 257 -5.30 17.85 -23.53
C THR A 257 -5.61 19.22 -22.97
N ILE A 258 -4.59 20.01 -22.66
CA ILE A 258 -4.81 21.44 -22.42
C ILE A 258 -5.39 21.94 -23.73
N ALA A 259 -6.69 22.28 -23.74
CA ALA A 259 -7.27 23.02 -24.85
C ALA A 259 -6.38 24.26 -25.00
N THR A 260 -5.59 24.30 -26.07
CA THR A 260 -4.70 25.42 -26.34
C THR A 260 -5.55 26.55 -26.91
N ASN A 261 -6.51 27.03 -26.13
CA ASN A 261 -7.17 28.30 -26.36
C ASN A 261 -6.24 29.41 -25.84
N VAL A 262 -4.98 29.39 -26.28
CA VAL A 262 -4.09 30.52 -26.11
C VAL A 262 -4.51 31.52 -27.17
N VAL A 263 -5.35 32.48 -26.79
CA VAL A 263 -5.57 33.67 -27.62
C VAL A 263 -4.25 34.43 -27.64
N THR A 264 -3.51 34.35 -28.74
CA THR A 264 -2.33 35.18 -28.96
C THR A 264 -2.76 36.65 -28.98
N PHE A 265 -2.18 37.47 -28.10
CA PHE A 265 -2.30 38.92 -28.19
C PHE A 265 -1.72 39.38 -29.53
N PRO A 266 -2.45 40.18 -30.33
CA PRO A 266 -1.87 40.74 -31.55
C PRO A 266 -0.75 41.70 -31.15
N SER A 267 0.42 41.49 -31.74
CA SER A 267 1.58 42.37 -31.61
C SER A 267 1.17 43.80 -31.99
N ARG A 268 1.43 44.78 -31.13
CA ARG A 268 1.29 46.19 -31.49
C ARG A 268 2.39 46.53 -32.49
N GLY A 269 2.01 46.80 -33.73
CA GLY A 269 2.86 47.45 -34.72
C GLY A 269 3.09 48.92 -34.40
#